data_AF-A0A8J7QKH2-F1
#
_entry.id   AF-A0A8J7QKH2-F1
#
_cell.length_a   1.000
_cell.length_b   1.000
_cell.length_c   1.000
_cell.angle_alpha   90.00
_cell.angle_beta   90.00
_cell.angle_gamma   90.00
#
_symmetry.space_group_name_H-M   'P 1'
#
loop_
_entity.id
_entity.type
_entity.pdbx_description
1 polymer ?
#
loop_
_entity_poly.entity_id
_entity_poly.type
_entity_poly.pdbx_seq_one_letter_code
_entity_poly.pdbx_strand_id
1 'polypeptide(L)'
;GVSGPSNYHVVGVEGARNALIEAARSACESSGIGSEDCLVACAGLAGLDCSYDVKTLNEAVGNLPIAKRILVVHDSLIALYGATGGKMGVIVNGGTGS
;
A
#
# COMPACT_ATOMS: atom_id res chain seq x y z
N GLY A 1 -2.75 -11.51 0.00
CA GLY A 1 -4.11 -11.76 0.45
C GLY A 1 -4.89 -10.46 0.35
N VAL A 2 -6.06 -10.43 0.97
CA VAL A 2 -6.96 -9.27 0.96
C VAL A 2 -7.35 -8.95 2.40
N SER A 3 -7.42 -7.66 2.76
CA SER A 3 -7.83 -7.16 4.07
C SER A 3 -8.78 -5.97 3.92
N GLY A 4 -9.15 -5.34 5.04
CA GLY A 4 -9.88 -4.07 5.06
C GLY A 4 -9.13 -2.88 4.43
N PRO A 5 -9.74 -1.68 4.43
CA PRO A 5 -9.19 -0.49 3.79
C PRO A 5 -7.96 0.05 4.50
N SER A 6 -7.09 0.73 3.75
CA SER A 6 -5.84 1.32 4.25
C SER A 6 -5.74 2.83 4.06
N ASN A 7 -6.83 3.51 3.66
CA ASN A 7 -6.86 4.98 3.64
C ASN A 7 -6.85 5.50 5.08
N TYR A 8 -5.72 6.07 5.50
CA TYR A 8 -5.50 6.45 6.89
C TYR A 8 -6.39 7.61 7.35
N HIS A 9 -6.95 8.41 6.43
CA HIS A 9 -7.96 9.41 6.79
C HIS A 9 -9.29 8.78 7.23
N VAL A 10 -9.58 7.54 6.80
CA VAL A 10 -10.82 6.82 7.12
C VAL A 10 -10.63 5.92 8.33
N VAL A 11 -9.56 5.12 8.35
CA VAL A 11 -9.33 4.10 9.40
C VAL A 11 -8.29 4.49 10.45
N GLY A 12 -7.70 5.67 10.34
CA GLY A 12 -6.55 6.08 11.14
C GLY A 12 -5.27 5.32 10.75
N VAL A 13 -4.15 5.77 11.32
CA VAL A 13 -2.82 5.20 11.06
C VAL A 13 -2.75 3.72 11.46
N GLU A 14 -3.22 3.37 12.66
CA GLU A 14 -3.18 1.99 13.14
C GLU A 14 -4.09 1.06 12.34
N GLY A 15 -5.26 1.54 11.91
CA GLY A 15 -6.15 0.77 11.03
C GLY A 15 -5.49 0.45 9.70
N ALA A 16 -4.83 1.44 9.09
CA ALA A 16 -4.09 1.24 7.85
C ALA A 16 -2.92 0.26 8.01
N ARG A 17 -2.16 0.36 9.12
CA ARG A 17 -1.06 -0.58 9.42
C ARG A 17 -1.56 -2.01 9.57
N ASN A 18 -2.62 -2.22 10.34
CA ASN A 18 -3.20 -3.54 10.58
C ASN A 18 -3.71 -4.17 9.28
N ALA A 19 -4.41 -3.40 8.44
CA ALA A 19 -4.86 -3.86 7.13
C ALA A 19 -3.68 -4.36 6.27
N LEU A 20 -2.61 -3.55 6.15
CA LEU A 20 -1.44 -3.92 5.36
C LEU A 20 -0.72 -5.17 5.89
N ILE A 21 -0.56 -5.29 7.21
CA ILE A 21 0.04 -6.48 7.85
C ILE A 21 -0.81 -7.71 7.55
N GLU A 22 -2.12 -7.62 7.71
CA GLU A 22 -3.02 -8.76 7.50
C GLU A 22 -3.08 -9.20 6.04
N ALA A 23 -3.16 -8.26 5.09
CA ALA A 23 -3.13 -8.56 3.67
C ALA A 23 -1.82 -9.23 3.24
N ALA A 24 -0.68 -8.73 3.75
CA ALA A 24 0.65 -9.28 3.47
C ALA A 24 0.82 -10.68 4.08
N ARG A 25 0.44 -10.86 5.36
CA ARG A 25 0.47 -12.16 6.03
C ARG A 25 -0.34 -13.20 5.26
N SER A 26 -1.57 -12.87 4.90
CA SER A 26 -2.44 -13.74 4.12
C SER A 26 -1.83 -14.07 2.73
N ALA A 27 -1.10 -13.13 2.10
CA ALA A 27 -0.38 -13.40 0.85
C ALA A 27 0.74 -14.44 1.03
N CYS A 28 1.55 -14.23 2.06
CA CYS A 28 2.70 -15.07 2.39
C CYS A 28 2.24 -16.50 2.73
N GLU A 29 1.23 -16.62 3.59
CA GLU A 29 0.61 -17.91 3.95
C GLU A 29 0.10 -18.66 2.71
N SER A 30 -0.61 -17.98 1.81
CA SER A 30 -1.12 -18.60 0.58
C SER A 30 -0.04 -19.04 -0.41
N SER A 31 1.16 -18.49 -0.28
CA SER A 31 2.30 -18.77 -1.17
C SER A 31 3.36 -19.67 -0.54
N GLY A 32 3.21 -20.04 0.74
CA GLY A 32 4.18 -20.84 1.48
C GLY A 32 5.52 -20.14 1.71
N ILE A 33 5.55 -18.81 1.72
CA ILE A 33 6.76 -18.00 1.97
C ILE A 33 6.61 -17.21 3.27
N GLY A 34 7.72 -16.76 3.84
CA GLY A 34 7.74 -15.82 4.96
C GLY A 34 7.81 -14.37 4.49
N SER A 35 7.43 -13.40 5.33
CA SER A 35 7.59 -11.99 5.00
C SER A 35 9.05 -11.54 4.95
N GLU A 36 9.94 -12.31 5.59
CA GLU A 36 11.40 -12.17 5.52
C GLU A 36 11.98 -12.48 4.13
N ASP A 37 11.26 -13.27 3.32
CA ASP A 37 11.63 -13.59 1.94
C ASP A 37 11.31 -12.42 0.99
N CYS A 38 10.41 -11.52 1.40
CA CYS A 38 10.04 -10.33 0.63
C CYS A 38 11.12 -9.24 0.72
N LEU A 39 11.86 -9.05 -0.37
CA LEU A 39 12.90 -8.00 -0.43
C LEU A 39 12.29 -6.59 -0.46
N VAL A 40 11.24 -6.39 -1.25
CA VAL A 40 10.60 -5.08 -1.45
C VAL A 40 9.10 -5.25 -1.53
N ALA A 41 8.36 -4.39 -0.83
CA ALA A 41 6.93 -4.17 -1.05
C ALA A 41 6.69 -2.76 -1.58
N CYS A 42 5.77 -2.61 -2.54
CA CYS A 42 5.30 -1.32 -3.02
C CYS A 42 3.86 -1.13 -2.55
N ALA A 43 3.63 -0.21 -1.62
CA ALA A 43 2.33 0.09 -1.04
C ALA A 43 1.72 1.30 -1.77
N GLY A 44 0.73 1.03 -2.63
CA GLY A 44 -0.08 2.05 -3.29
C GLY A 44 -1.23 2.44 -2.39
N LEU A 45 -1.15 3.61 -1.77
CA LEU A 45 -2.10 4.04 -0.75
C LEU A 45 -2.90 5.26 -1.24
N ALA A 46 -4.18 5.29 -0.90
CA ALA A 46 -5.02 6.49 -1.02
C ALA A 46 -4.74 7.44 0.15
N GLY A 47 -5.06 8.73 -0.03
CA GLY A 47 -4.85 9.76 0.98
C GLY A 47 -3.40 10.24 1.07
N LEU A 48 -2.63 10.17 -0.03
CA LEU A 48 -1.28 10.73 -0.12
C LEU A 48 -1.32 12.10 -0.81
N ASP A 49 -2.15 13.00 -0.29
CA ASP A 49 -2.55 14.24 -0.96
C ASP A 49 -1.55 15.39 -0.74
N CYS A 50 -0.88 15.41 0.41
CA CYS A 50 0.11 16.43 0.77
C CYS A 50 1.39 15.84 1.37
N SER A 51 2.41 16.68 1.55
CA SER A 51 3.70 16.27 2.12
C SER A 51 3.60 15.73 3.54
N TYR A 52 2.61 16.20 4.31
CA TYR A 52 2.32 15.67 5.65
C TYR A 52 1.79 14.24 5.59
N ASP A 53 0.88 13.93 4.66
CA ASP A 53 0.35 12.57 4.48
C ASP A 53 1.45 11.60 4.08
N VAL A 54 2.28 12.02 3.11
CA VAL A 54 3.43 11.25 2.64
C VAL A 54 4.37 10.96 3.80
N LYS A 55 4.70 11.97 4.62
CA LYS A 55 5.57 11.78 5.78
C LYS A 55 4.94 10.80 6.79
N THR A 56 3.68 11.04 7.15
CA THR A 56 2.94 10.24 8.14
C THR A 56 2.87 8.76 7.74
N LEU A 57 2.52 8.49 6.48
CA LEU A 57 2.45 7.11 5.98
C LEU A 57 3.84 6.48 5.79
N ASN A 58 4.87 7.23 5.37
CA ASN A 58 6.22 6.68 5.33
C ASN A 58 6.72 6.28 6.73
N GLU A 59 6.46 7.09 7.75
CA GLU A 59 6.83 6.77 9.14
C GLU A 59 6.04 5.58 9.68
N ALA A 60 4.73 5.52 9.40
CA ALA A 60 3.85 4.48 9.92
C ALA A 60 3.99 3.12 9.21
N VAL A 61 4.19 3.15 7.88
CA VAL A 61 4.12 1.98 7.01
C VAL A 61 5.51 1.54 6.53
N GLY A 62 6.48 2.44 6.43
CA GLY A 62 7.78 2.18 5.82
C GLY A 62 8.62 1.09 6.51
N ASN A 63 8.30 0.78 7.77
CA ASN A 63 9.01 -0.19 8.60
C ASN A 63 8.14 -1.39 9.04
N LEU A 64 7.01 -1.64 8.36
CA LEU A 64 6.18 -2.80 8.68
C LEU A 64 6.92 -4.12 8.39
N PRO A 65 6.66 -5.19 9.15
CA PRO A 65 7.32 -6.49 8.98
C PRO A 65 6.73 -7.29 7.80
N ILE A 66 6.56 -6.64 6.65
CA ILE A 66 5.98 -7.21 5.42
C ILE A 66 7.03 -7.42 4.32
N ALA A 67 8.15 -6.68 4.37
CA ALA A 67 9.29 -6.79 3.48
C ALA A 67 10.50 -6.06 4.08
N LYS A 68 11.71 -6.32 3.56
CA LYS A 68 12.95 -5.64 4.00
C LYS A 68 12.95 -4.13 3.67
N ARG A 69 12.22 -3.73 2.63
CA ARG A 69 12.03 -2.34 2.24
C ARG A 69 10.60 -2.14 1.75
N ILE A 70 10.01 -1.01 2.12
CA ILE A 70 8.67 -0.63 1.67
C ILE A 70 8.76 0.69 0.93
N LEU A 71 8.18 0.74 -0.26
CA LEU A 71 8.00 1.95 -1.05
C LEU A 71 6.55 2.39 -0.87
N VAL A 72 6.32 3.54 -0.25
CA VAL A 72 4.99 4.15 -0.15
C VAL A 72 4.79 5.08 -1.34
N VAL A 73 3.77 4.82 -2.14
CA VAL A 73 3.44 5.59 -3.34
C VAL A 73 1.93 5.85 -3.41
N HIS A 74 1.53 6.86 -4.18
CA HIS A 74 0.13 7.16 -4.41
C HIS A 74 -0.57 6.00 -5.15
N ASP A 75 -1.79 5.66 -4.77
CA ASP A 75 -2.60 4.60 -5.40
C ASP A 75 -2.72 4.76 -6.93
N SER A 76 -2.85 6.00 -7.40
CA SER A 76 -2.93 6.40 -8.80
C SER A 76 -1.66 6.05 -9.57
N LEU A 77 -0.49 6.06 -8.93
CA LEU A 77 0.76 5.64 -9.56
C LEU A 77 0.74 4.13 -9.82
N ILE A 78 0.33 3.32 -8.84
CA ILE A 78 0.25 1.86 -9.03
C ILE A 78 -0.87 1.50 -10.02
N ALA A 79 -2.01 2.20 -9.96
CA ALA A 79 -3.10 2.00 -10.90
C ALA A 79 -2.66 2.31 -12.34
N LEU A 80 -1.97 3.43 -12.55
CA LEU A 80 -1.38 3.78 -13.84
C LEU A 80 -0.38 2.70 -14.28
N TYR A 81 0.57 2.33 -13.42
CA TYR A 81 1.61 1.37 -13.78
C TYR A 81 1.06 -0.02 -14.05
N GLY A 82 0.06 -0.46 -13.29
CA GLY A 82 -0.64 -1.73 -13.47
C GLY A 82 -1.42 -1.78 -14.79
N ALA A 83 -2.00 -0.65 -15.22
CA ALA A 83 -2.72 -0.56 -16.48
C ALA A 83 -1.79 -0.42 -17.70
N THR A 84 -0.66 0.28 -17.56
CA THR A 84 0.19 0.65 -18.72
C THR A 84 1.52 -0.09 -18.80
N GLY A 85 1.91 -0.83 -17.76
CA GLY A 85 3.25 -1.42 -17.65
C GLY A 85 4.36 -0.36 -17.65
N GLY A 86 4.08 0.85 -17.16
CA GLY A 86 5.02 1.97 -17.12
C GLY A 86 5.04 2.85 -18.37
N LYS A 87 4.16 2.60 -19.35
CA LYS A 87 3.99 3.48 -20.51
C LYS A 87 3.14 4.69 -20.15
N MET A 88 3.26 5.76 -20.96
CA MET A 88 2.42 6.95 -20.80
C MET A 88 0.94 6.60 -20.96
N GLY A 89 0.11 7.23 -20.13
CA GLY A 89 -1.33 7.04 -20.12
C GLY A 89 -2.01 7.93 -19.10
N VAL A 90 -3.33 7.85 -19.05
CA VAL A 90 -4.18 8.52 -18.06
C VAL A 90 -4.96 7.44 -17.31
N ILE A 91 -5.06 7.60 -15.99
CA ILE A 91 -5.88 6.75 -15.14
C ILE A 91 -7.01 7.58 -14.54
N VAL A 92 -8.17 6.97 -14.33
CA VAL A 92 -9.31 7.57 -13.63
C VAL A 92 -9.69 6.63 -12.49
N ASN A 93 -9.41 7.03 -11.25
CA ASN A 93 -9.86 6.29 -10.07
C ASN A 93 -11.33 6.65 -9.78
N GLY A 94 -12.24 5.73 -10.11
CA GLY A 94 -13.68 5.85 -9.86
C GLY A 94 -14.14 4.85 -8.80
N GLY A 95 -13.84 5.15 -7.53
CA GLY A 95 -14.29 4.38 -6.36
C GLY A 95 -15.16 5.23 -5.44
N THR A 96 -15.38 4.79 -4.20
CA THR A 96 -16.18 5.54 -3.22
C THR A 96 -15.62 6.92 -2.89
N GLY A 97 -14.34 7.20 -3.19
CA GLY A 97 -13.65 8.44 -2.86
C GLY A 97 -13.32 8.55 -1.36
N SER A 98 -14.16 7.94 -0.53
CA SER A 98 -13.98 7.45 0.84
C SER A 98 -15.14 6.48 1.06
#